data_AF-A0AAD7EIV1-F1
#
_entry.id   AF-A0AAD7EIV1-F1
#
_cell.length_a   1.000
_cell.length_b   1.000
_cell.length_c   1.000
_cell.angle_alpha   90.00
_cell.angle_beta   90.00
_cell.angle_gamma   90.00
#
_symmetry.space_group_name_H-M   'P 1'
#
loop_
_entity.id
_entity.type
_entity.pdbx_description
1 polymer ?
#
loop_
_entity_poly.entity_id
_entity_poly.type
_entity_poly.pdbx_seq_one_letter_code
_entity_poly.pdbx_strand_id
1 'polypeptide(L)'
;MAVYAKLLSLSQTFANPPDLPTFLALRAPNARHYWGHNYLVSKNPSLQSRDNTSFETHLHSAGRFLESLGGEATDIMVDEHKRKATLRMSYALKVKGSDETVENDLIWVLKFTDDGEVDGGVEGILIKESTEFVDAAARARVGLLIAELHGEAGSAFRIDL
;
A
#
# COMPACT_ATOMS: atom_id res chain seq x y z
N MET A 1 -1.77 -23.86 10.97
CA MET A 1 -3.16 -23.67 10.46
C MET A 1 -3.81 -22.41 11.01
N ALA A 2 -3.96 -22.24 12.34
CA ALA A 2 -4.58 -21.01 12.88
C ALA A 2 -3.80 -19.74 12.52
N VAL A 3 -2.46 -19.78 12.61
CA VAL A 3 -1.60 -18.66 12.19
C VAL A 3 -1.73 -18.40 10.69
N TYR A 4 -1.57 -19.42 9.84
CA TYR A 4 -1.80 -19.28 8.39
C TYR A 4 -3.12 -18.59 8.05
N ALA A 5 -4.24 -19.06 8.63
CA ALA A 5 -5.57 -18.49 8.38
C ALA A 5 -5.65 -17.02 8.78
N LYS A 6 -5.06 -16.66 9.92
CA LYS A 6 -4.95 -15.26 10.36
C LYS A 6 -4.13 -14.40 9.39
N LEU A 7 -2.96 -14.87 8.97
CA LEU A 7 -2.10 -14.12 8.04
C LEU A 7 -2.77 -13.92 6.68
N LEU A 8 -3.44 -14.96 6.17
CA LEU A 8 -4.21 -14.89 4.94
C LEU A 8 -5.36 -13.88 5.07
N SER A 9 -6.13 -13.96 6.16
CA SER A 9 -7.24 -13.03 6.41
C SER A 9 -6.75 -11.59 6.51
N LEU A 10 -5.67 -11.31 7.23
CA LEU A 10 -5.07 -9.97 7.31
C LEU A 10 -4.65 -9.48 5.93
N SER A 11 -4.03 -10.35 5.12
CA SER A 11 -3.60 -10.01 3.76
C SER A 11 -4.80 -9.65 2.87
N GLN A 12 -5.88 -10.43 2.93
CA GLN A 12 -7.10 -10.18 2.18
C GLN A 12 -7.76 -8.86 2.59
N THR A 13 -7.86 -8.58 3.89
CA THR A 13 -8.41 -7.30 4.38
C THR A 13 -7.49 -6.13 4.04
N PHE A 14 -6.16 -6.31 4.07
CA PHE A 14 -5.20 -5.28 3.69
C PHE A 14 -5.28 -4.93 2.19
N ALA A 15 -5.53 -5.93 1.34
CA ALA A 15 -5.69 -5.75 -0.10
C ALA A 15 -6.90 -4.88 -0.46
N ASN A 16 -8.02 -5.09 0.24
CA ASN A 16 -9.27 -4.39 -0.01
C ASN A 16 -9.93 -3.96 1.32
N PRO A 17 -9.37 -2.94 2.00
CA PRO A 17 -9.92 -2.47 3.25
C PRO A 17 -11.24 -1.73 2.99
N PRO A 18 -12.25 -1.88 3.86
CA PRO A 18 -13.52 -1.17 3.69
C PRO A 18 -13.39 0.34 3.87
N ASP A 19 -12.45 0.78 4.72
CA ASP A 19 -12.14 2.18 4.98
C ASP A 19 -10.71 2.33 5.52
N LEU A 20 -10.23 3.58 5.55
CA LEU A 20 -8.87 3.90 6.03
C LEU A 20 -8.66 3.57 7.53
N PRO A 21 -9.59 3.87 8.45
CA PRO A 21 -9.46 3.45 9.85
C PRO A 21 -9.25 1.94 10.00
N THR A 22 -10.01 1.12 9.26
CA THR A 22 -9.85 -0.33 9.25
C THR A 22 -8.48 -0.72 8.72
N PHE A 23 -8.02 -0.12 7.62
CA PHE A 23 -6.68 -0.37 7.07
C PHE A 23 -5.57 -0.07 8.10
N LEU A 24 -5.66 1.06 8.80
CA LEU A 24 -4.68 1.44 9.82
C LEU A 24 -4.74 0.53 11.05
N ALA A 25 -5.92 0.03 11.43
CA ALA A 25 -6.10 -0.90 12.54
C ALA A 25 -5.47 -2.29 12.29
N LEU A 26 -5.20 -2.66 11.03
CA LEU A 26 -4.47 -3.90 10.71
C LEU A 26 -2.97 -3.81 11.06
N ARG A 27 -2.46 -2.61 11.30
CA ARG A 27 -1.03 -2.33 11.44
C ARG A 27 -0.64 -2.25 12.91
N ALA A 28 0.54 -2.77 13.24
CA ALA A 28 1.13 -2.60 14.56
C ALA A 28 1.38 -1.11 14.86
N PRO A 29 1.38 -0.67 16.13
CA PRO A 29 1.59 0.75 16.47
C PRO A 29 2.91 1.33 15.94
N ASN A 30 3.96 0.50 15.89
CA ASN A 30 5.29 0.84 15.39
C ASN A 30 5.51 0.45 13.91
N ALA A 31 4.45 0.11 13.18
CA ALA A 31 4.58 -0.41 11.84
C ALA A 31 5.25 0.58 10.88
N ARG A 32 6.02 0.04 9.93
CA ARG A 32 6.72 0.81 8.91
C ARG A 32 6.20 0.49 7.51
N HIS A 33 6.23 1.50 6.64
CA HIS A 33 5.94 1.36 5.23
C HIS A 33 7.19 1.71 4.41
N TYR A 34 7.43 0.94 3.35
CA TYR A 34 8.59 1.07 2.46
C TYR A 34 8.15 0.97 1.00
N TRP A 35 8.98 1.51 0.11
CA TRP A 35 8.91 1.25 -1.32
C TRP A 35 10.04 0.29 -1.69
N GLY A 36 9.72 -0.76 -2.45
CA GLY A 36 10.66 -1.84 -2.76
C GLY A 36 11.66 -1.53 -3.88
N HIS A 37 11.40 -0.48 -4.66
CA HIS A 37 12.23 -0.09 -5.80
C HIS A 37 13.49 0.66 -5.37
N ASN A 38 14.58 -0.06 -5.07
CA ASN A 38 15.82 0.54 -4.56
C ASN A 38 16.34 1.72 -5.39
N TYR A 39 16.36 1.59 -6.72
CA TYR A 39 16.83 2.67 -7.60
C TYR A 39 15.92 3.90 -7.50
N LEU A 40 14.62 3.69 -7.64
CA LEU A 40 13.61 4.75 -7.53
C LEU A 40 13.70 5.49 -6.19
N VAL A 41 13.78 4.76 -5.08
CA VAL A 41 13.92 5.33 -3.73
C VAL A 41 15.21 6.13 -3.59
N SER A 42 16.32 5.65 -4.17
CA SER A 42 17.61 6.36 -4.14
C SER A 42 17.58 7.72 -4.86
N LYS A 43 16.67 7.88 -5.82
CA LYS A 43 16.48 9.11 -6.61
C LYS A 43 15.43 10.04 -6.03
N ASN A 44 14.58 9.55 -5.14
CA ASN A 44 13.40 10.27 -4.66
C ASN A 44 13.38 10.30 -3.12
N PRO A 45 13.93 11.37 -2.49
CA PRO A 45 13.92 11.53 -1.03
C PRO A 45 12.51 11.57 -0.40
N SER A 46 11.46 11.75 -1.19
CA SER A 46 10.06 11.69 -0.72
C SER A 46 9.54 10.26 -0.48
N LEU A 47 10.26 9.25 -0.99
CA LEU A 47 9.96 7.82 -0.87
C LEU A 47 10.80 7.13 0.22
N GLN A 48 11.22 7.87 1.25
CA GLN A 48 11.84 7.30 2.44
C GLN A 48 10.79 6.64 3.33
N SER A 49 11.18 5.62 4.09
CA SER A 49 10.28 4.82 4.92
C SER A 49 9.36 5.68 5.80
N ARG A 50 8.11 5.28 5.95
CA ARG A 50 7.09 6.01 6.72
C ARG A 50 6.63 5.21 7.94
N ASP A 51 6.38 5.90 9.05
CA ASP A 51 5.56 5.38 10.14
C ASP A 51 4.06 5.50 9.81
N ASN A 52 3.19 5.00 10.70
CA ASN A 52 1.75 5.06 10.50
C ASN A 52 1.22 6.49 10.27
N THR A 53 1.67 7.48 11.06
CA THR A 53 1.20 8.87 10.93
C THR A 53 1.58 9.50 9.59
N SER A 54 2.85 9.36 9.19
CA SER A 54 3.34 9.88 7.90
C SER A 54 2.79 9.11 6.70
N PHE A 55 2.45 7.84 6.89
CA PHE A 55 1.80 7.01 5.86
C PHE A 55 0.31 7.36 5.70
N GLU A 56 -0.43 7.54 6.78
CA GLU A 56 -1.82 8.05 6.74
C GLU A 56 -1.90 9.40 6.01
N THR A 57 -0.97 10.32 6.35
CA THR A 57 -0.84 11.60 5.66
C THR A 57 -0.59 11.43 4.16
N HIS A 58 0.20 10.43 3.77
CA HIS A 58 0.43 10.09 2.36
C HIS A 58 -0.85 9.64 1.66
N LEU A 59 -1.59 8.72 2.29
CA LEU A 59 -2.83 8.17 1.73
C LEU A 59 -3.88 9.26 1.54
N HIS A 60 -4.00 10.20 2.48
CA HIS A 60 -4.91 11.34 2.33
C HIS A 60 -4.46 12.33 1.24
N SER A 61 -3.17 12.66 1.17
CA SER A 61 -2.67 13.58 0.16
C SER A 61 -2.80 12.99 -1.24
N ALA A 62 -2.67 11.67 -1.37
CA ALA A 62 -2.85 10.97 -2.61
C ALA A 62 -4.32 10.80 -2.99
N GLY A 63 -5.14 10.33 -2.06
CA GLY A 63 -6.55 10.01 -2.27
C GLY A 63 -7.43 11.21 -2.63
N ARG A 64 -7.00 12.45 -2.30
CA ARG A 64 -7.79 13.64 -2.64
C ARG A 64 -8.02 13.83 -4.14
N PHE A 65 -7.09 13.37 -4.97
CA PHE A 65 -7.15 13.51 -6.44
C PHE A 65 -7.74 12.30 -7.15
N LEU A 66 -7.96 11.19 -6.43
CA LEU A 66 -8.34 9.92 -7.02
C LEU A 66 -9.79 9.56 -6.69
N GLU A 67 -10.47 8.99 -7.66
CA GLU A 67 -11.65 8.16 -7.48
C GLU A 67 -11.14 6.71 -7.47
N SER A 68 -11.24 6.04 -6.32
CA SER A 68 -10.89 4.62 -6.26
C SER A 68 -12.02 3.82 -6.88
N LEU A 69 -11.71 3.06 -7.93
CA LEU A 69 -12.65 2.13 -8.56
C LEU A 69 -12.56 0.72 -7.98
N GLY A 70 -11.80 0.56 -6.89
CA GLY A 70 -11.54 -0.73 -6.25
C GLY A 70 -10.19 -1.32 -6.64
N GLY A 71 -9.70 -2.23 -5.80
CA GLY A 71 -8.51 -3.04 -6.05
C GLY A 71 -8.84 -4.51 -5.91
N GLU A 72 -8.18 -5.34 -6.71
CA GLU A 72 -8.33 -6.79 -6.68
C GLU A 72 -6.99 -7.47 -6.35
N ALA A 73 -7.01 -8.36 -5.36
CA ALA A 73 -5.90 -9.27 -5.10
C ALA A 73 -6.03 -10.47 -6.04
N THR A 74 -5.10 -10.60 -6.99
CA THR A 74 -5.09 -11.71 -7.94
C THR A 74 -4.35 -12.92 -7.39
N ASP A 75 -3.37 -12.71 -6.52
CA ASP A 75 -2.60 -13.77 -5.87
C ASP A 75 -2.18 -13.36 -4.45
N ILE A 76 -2.21 -14.32 -3.52
CA ILE A 76 -1.70 -14.17 -2.17
C ILE A 76 -0.89 -15.41 -1.80
N MET A 77 0.40 -15.22 -1.55
CA MET A 77 1.31 -16.25 -1.04
C MET A 77 1.64 -15.98 0.42
N VAL A 78 1.43 -16.96 1.30
CA VAL A 78 1.70 -16.84 2.74
C VAL A 78 2.82 -17.79 3.15
N ASP A 79 3.84 -17.26 3.82
CA ASP A 79 4.87 -18.01 4.52
C ASP A 79 4.58 -17.93 6.03
N GLU A 80 3.88 -18.95 6.56
CA GLU A 80 3.50 -19.04 7.97
C GLU A 80 4.72 -19.05 8.88
N HIS A 81 5.81 -19.71 8.47
CA HIS A 81 7.02 -19.85 9.27
C HIS A 81 7.79 -18.54 9.37
N LYS A 82 7.89 -17.77 8.27
CA LYS A 82 8.54 -16.46 8.27
C LYS A 82 7.61 -15.33 8.67
N ARG A 83 6.31 -15.59 8.87
CA ARG A 83 5.27 -14.59 9.12
C ARG A 83 5.31 -13.49 8.07
N LYS A 84 5.21 -13.91 6.81
CA LYS A 84 5.20 -13.00 5.66
C LYS A 84 4.09 -13.36 4.69
N ALA A 85 3.62 -12.35 3.96
CA ALA A 85 2.77 -12.56 2.80
C ALA A 85 3.27 -11.72 1.63
N THR A 86 3.10 -12.24 0.42
CA THR A 86 3.26 -11.48 -0.82
C THR A 86 1.92 -11.45 -1.53
N LEU A 87 1.49 -10.28 -1.96
CA LEU A 87 0.23 -10.08 -2.66
C LEU A 87 0.51 -9.45 -4.01
N ARG A 88 -0.14 -9.96 -5.05
CA ARG A 88 -0.23 -9.29 -6.35
C ARG A 88 -1.59 -8.61 -6.45
N MET A 89 -1.58 -7.32 -6.71
CA MET A 89 -2.76 -6.47 -6.75
C MET A 89 -2.86 -5.73 -8.08
N SER A 90 -4.09 -5.45 -8.49
CA SER A 90 -4.40 -4.51 -9.58
C SER A 90 -5.40 -3.48 -9.07
N TYR A 91 -5.12 -2.20 -9.33
CA TYR A 91 -6.01 -1.08 -9.01
C TYR A 91 -6.42 -0.35 -10.27
N ALA A 92 -7.71 -0.13 -10.44
CA ALA A 92 -8.21 0.83 -11.43
C ALA A 92 -8.23 2.23 -10.80
N LEU A 93 -7.31 3.09 -11.22
CA LEU A 93 -7.17 4.45 -10.71
C LEU A 93 -7.75 5.45 -11.69
N LYS A 94 -8.73 6.23 -11.24
CA LYS A 94 -9.30 7.34 -12.01
C LYS A 94 -8.97 8.66 -11.33
N VAL A 95 -8.39 9.60 -12.07
CA VAL A 95 -8.15 10.96 -11.55
C VAL A 95 -9.46 11.74 -11.63
N LYS A 96 -9.84 12.43 -10.56
CA LYS A 96 -11.04 13.27 -10.51
C LYS A 96 -11.00 14.31 -11.64
N GLY A 97 -12.04 14.30 -12.47
CA GLY A 97 -12.16 15.17 -13.65
C GLY A 97 -11.51 14.63 -14.93
N SER A 98 -10.89 13.45 -14.88
CA SER A 98 -10.43 12.73 -16.08
C SER A 98 -11.46 11.69 -16.51
N ASP A 99 -11.58 11.45 -17.81
CA ASP A 99 -12.30 10.29 -18.35
C ASP A 99 -11.40 9.03 -18.44
N GLU A 100 -10.09 9.19 -18.26
CA GLU A 100 -9.12 8.09 -18.32
C GLU A 100 -9.06 7.33 -17.00
N THR A 101 -9.10 6.00 -17.11
CA THR A 101 -8.81 5.07 -16.01
C THR A 101 -7.47 4.41 -16.30
N VAL A 102 -6.56 4.47 -15.33
CA VAL A 102 -5.23 3.88 -15.40
C VAL A 102 -5.21 2.62 -14.54
N GLU A 103 -4.90 1.48 -15.14
CA GLU A 103 -4.61 0.26 -14.40
C GLU A 103 -3.22 0.36 -13.77
N ASN A 104 -3.15 0.09 -12.48
CA ASN A 104 -1.91 0.10 -11.71
C ASN A 104 -1.74 -1.25 -11.00
N ASP A 105 -0.82 -2.06 -11.53
CA ASP A 105 -0.41 -3.31 -10.93
C ASP A 105 0.66 -3.06 -9.87
N LEU A 106 0.57 -3.77 -8.75
CA LEU A 106 1.59 -3.70 -7.72
C LEU A 106 1.77 -5.01 -6.98
N ILE A 107 2.91 -5.10 -6.29
CA ILE A 107 3.21 -6.17 -5.35
C ILE A 107 3.35 -5.57 -3.95
N TRP A 108 2.62 -6.16 -2.99
CA TRP A 108 2.86 -5.93 -1.58
C TRP A 108 3.67 -7.07 -0.98
N VAL A 109 4.65 -6.74 -0.15
CA VAL A 109 5.30 -7.67 0.77
C VAL A 109 4.97 -7.24 2.19
N LEU A 110 4.25 -8.09 2.91
CA LEU A 110 3.85 -7.88 4.30
C LEU A 110 4.72 -8.71 5.23
N LYS A 111 5.11 -8.12 6.37
CA LYS A 111 5.64 -8.85 7.52
C LYS A 111 4.69 -8.64 8.70
N PHE A 112 4.41 -9.71 9.41
CA PHE A 112 3.53 -9.71 10.56
C PHE A 112 4.32 -9.75 11.87
N THR A 113 3.68 -9.33 12.97
CA THR A 113 4.27 -9.35 14.30
C THR A 113 4.65 -10.77 14.73
N ASP A 114 5.73 -10.89 15.48
CA ASP A 114 6.20 -12.17 16.03
C ASP A 114 5.34 -12.58 17.25
N ASP A 115 5.46 -13.84 17.67
CA ASP A 115 4.74 -14.31 18.86
C ASP A 115 5.14 -13.52 20.10
N GLY A 116 4.14 -13.00 20.82
CA GLY A 116 4.35 -12.19 22.03
C GLY A 116 4.80 -10.75 21.77
N GLU A 117 4.95 -10.32 20.52
CA GLU A 117 5.22 -8.91 20.19
C GLU A 117 3.98 -8.02 20.46
N VAL A 118 2.78 -8.59 20.34
CA VAL A 118 1.49 -7.97 20.64
C VAL A 118 0.64 -8.96 21.45
N ASP A 119 -0.09 -8.45 22.45
CA ASP A 119 -1.00 -9.25 23.27
C ASP A 119 -2.18 -9.80 22.44
N GLY A 120 -2.73 -10.96 22.85
CA GLY A 120 -3.88 -11.59 22.20
C GLY A 120 -3.56 -12.85 21.39
N GLY A 121 -2.33 -13.36 21.46
CA GLY A 121 -1.92 -14.59 20.79
C GLY A 121 -2.08 -14.49 19.28
N VAL A 122 -2.67 -15.51 18.65
CA VAL A 122 -2.90 -15.52 17.19
C VAL A 122 -3.80 -14.36 16.75
N GLU A 123 -4.80 -13.99 17.55
CA GLU A 123 -5.71 -12.90 17.18
C GLU A 123 -5.07 -11.52 17.28
N GLY A 124 -4.04 -11.37 18.12
CA GLY A 124 -3.24 -10.17 18.27
C GLY A 124 -2.20 -9.94 17.17
N ILE A 125 -2.08 -10.84 16.18
CA ILE A 125 -1.14 -10.64 15.07
C ILE A 125 -1.55 -9.43 14.24
N LEU A 126 -0.60 -8.54 13.98
CA LEU A 126 -0.75 -7.32 13.18
C LEU A 126 0.34 -7.23 12.10
N ILE A 127 0.19 -6.30 11.16
CA ILE A 127 1.20 -6.00 10.13
C ILE A 127 2.23 -5.04 10.71
N LYS A 128 3.50 -5.45 10.81
CA LYS A 128 4.59 -4.57 11.27
C LYS A 128 5.38 -3.92 10.16
N GLU A 129 5.41 -4.52 8.98
CA GLU A 129 6.02 -3.91 7.80
C GLU A 129 5.19 -4.17 6.55
N SER A 130 5.09 -3.16 5.72
CA SER A 130 4.52 -3.25 4.38
C SER A 130 5.49 -2.64 3.37
N THR A 131 5.88 -3.39 2.35
CA THR A 131 6.71 -2.90 1.24
C THR A 131 5.90 -2.93 -0.04
N GLU A 132 5.84 -1.81 -0.74
CA GLU A 132 5.10 -1.64 -1.99
C GLU A 132 6.04 -1.57 -3.20
N PHE A 133 5.76 -2.37 -4.21
CA PHE A 133 6.38 -2.28 -5.53
C PHE A 133 5.32 -1.83 -6.52
N VAL A 134 5.30 -0.53 -6.83
CA VAL A 134 4.34 0.09 -7.75
C VAL A 134 4.72 -0.12 -9.21
N ASP A 135 3.74 -0.17 -10.11
CA ASP A 135 3.99 0.07 -11.54
C ASP A 135 4.37 1.55 -11.75
N ALA A 136 5.65 1.76 -12.07
CA ALA A 136 6.20 3.08 -12.28
C ALA A 136 5.57 3.81 -13.48
N ALA A 137 5.18 3.09 -14.54
CA ALA A 137 4.57 3.67 -15.73
C ALA A 137 3.14 4.12 -15.44
N ALA A 138 2.34 3.27 -14.80
CA ALA A 138 1.00 3.64 -14.33
C ALA A 138 1.06 4.84 -13.37
N ARG A 139 2.02 4.82 -12.44
CA ARG A 139 2.20 5.90 -11.47
C ARG A 139 2.58 7.23 -12.14
N ALA A 140 3.49 7.19 -13.12
CA ALA A 140 3.85 8.37 -13.90
C ALA A 140 2.65 8.92 -14.67
N ARG A 141 1.84 8.06 -15.29
CA ARG A 141 0.65 8.49 -16.04
C ARG A 141 -0.38 9.17 -15.13
N VAL A 142 -0.67 8.59 -13.96
CA VAL A 142 -1.54 9.21 -12.95
C VAL A 142 -0.99 10.57 -12.53
N GLY A 143 0.31 10.68 -12.29
CA GLY A 143 0.95 11.95 -11.94
C GLY A 143 0.79 13.04 -13.01
N LEU A 144 0.91 12.67 -14.30
CA LEU A 144 0.67 13.59 -15.41
C LEU A 144 -0.79 14.05 -15.47
N LEU A 145 -1.75 13.14 -15.36
CA LEU A 145 -3.18 13.48 -15.35
C LEU A 145 -3.55 14.43 -14.20
N ILE A 146 -2.97 14.21 -13.01
CA ILE A 146 -3.17 15.12 -11.88
C ILE A 146 -2.58 16.50 -12.19
N ALA A 147 -1.38 16.57 -12.77
CA ALA A 147 -0.76 17.85 -13.13
C ALA A 147 -1.53 18.61 -14.21
N GLU A 148 -2.08 17.91 -15.21
CA GLU A 148 -2.90 18.47 -16.29
C GLU A 148 -4.21 19.09 -15.75
N LEU A 149 -4.86 18.42 -14.79
CA LEU A 149 -6.17 18.83 -14.27
C LEU A 149 -6.10 19.75 -13.05
N HIS A 150 -5.07 19.60 -12.22
CA HIS A 150 -4.97 20.24 -10.89
C HIS A 150 -3.69 21.12 -10.74
N GLY A 151 -2.90 21.27 -11.80
CA GLY A 151 -1.71 22.14 -11.82
C GLY A 151 -0.57 21.68 -10.91
N GLU A 152 0.21 22.62 -10.36
CA GLU A 152 1.37 22.34 -9.48
C GLU A 152 1.01 21.55 -8.21
N ALA A 153 -0.27 21.52 -7.83
CA ALA A 153 -0.78 20.69 -6.72
C ALA A 153 -0.58 19.17 -6.95
N GLY A 154 -0.31 18.76 -8.20
CA GLY A 154 0.02 17.38 -8.59
C GLY A 154 1.49 16.97 -8.51
N SER A 155 2.40 17.89 -8.20
CA SER A 155 3.85 17.60 -8.13
C SER A 155 4.23 16.51 -7.12
N ALA A 156 3.40 16.26 -6.11
CA ALA A 156 3.58 15.19 -5.12
C ALA A 156 3.50 13.76 -5.71
N PHE A 157 3.06 13.61 -6.96
CA PHE A 157 2.94 12.34 -7.67
C PHE A 157 3.97 12.15 -8.79
N ARG A 158 4.77 13.18 -9.09
CA ARG A 158 5.82 13.04 -10.09
C ARG A 158 6.89 12.11 -9.54
N ILE A 159 7.04 10.98 -10.23
CA ILE A 159 8.17 10.10 -10.08
C ILE A 159 9.06 10.36 -11.29
N ASP A 160 10.22 10.96 -11.06
CA ASP A 160 11.25 11.06 -12.08
C ASP A 160 11.95 9.69 -12.14
N LEU A 161 11.84 9.04 -13.30
CA LEU A 161 12.51 7.76 -13.63
C LEU A 161 13.84 8.00 -14.32
#